data_AF-A0A5K1B981-F1
#
_entry.id   AF-A0A5K1B981-F1
#
_cell.length_a   1.000
_cell.length_b   1.000
_cell.length_c   1.000
_cell.angle_alpha   90.00
_cell.angle_beta   90.00
_cell.angle_gamma   90.00
#
_symmetry.space_group_name_H-M   'P 1'
#
loop_
_entity.id
_entity.type
_entity.pdbx_description
1 polymer ?
#
loop_
_entity_poly.entity_id
_entity_poly.type
_entity_poly.pdbx_seq_one_letter_code
_entity_poly.pdbx_strand_id
1 'polypeptide(L)' 'EHVIEEDEPVMNSGKYSSWKEDNNIVMSWIMNSVQPQITSIIADYTSAKQMWDFLKQTYSNEKNVSKILQVVEELLNLS' A
#
# COMPACT_ATOMS: atom_id res chain seq x y z
N GLU A 1 10.53 -11.58 -3.77
CA GLU A 1 10.28 -10.15 -3.98
C GLU A 1 9.37 -9.96 -5.18
N HIS A 2 8.14 -9.53 -4.98
CA HIS A 2 7.31 -8.97 -6.05
C HIS A 2 7.09 -7.51 -5.67
N VAL A 3 8.03 -6.67 -6.11
CA VAL A 3 7.82 -5.22 -6.10
C VAL A 3 6.66 -4.98 -7.05
N ILE A 4 5.53 -4.51 -6.53
CA ILE A 4 4.40 -4.08 -7.36
C ILE A 4 4.83 -2.76 -8.01
N GLU A 5 5.62 -2.88 -9.07
CA GLU A 5 5.97 -1.85 -10.04
C GLU A 5 5.04 -1.94 -11.27
N GLU A 6 3.90 -2.64 -11.18
CA GLU A 6 2.91 -2.63 -12.25
C GLU A 6 2.04 -1.38 -12.16
N ASP A 7 2.10 -0.56 -13.22
CA ASP A 7 1.15 0.52 -13.47
C ASP A 7 -0.29 -0.01 -13.52
N GLU A 8 -1.26 0.81 -13.07
CA GLU A 8 -2.67 0.41 -12.95
C GLU A 8 -3.16 -0.23 -14.27
N PRO A 9 -3.72 -1.45 -14.23
CA PRO A 9 -4.12 -2.15 -15.44
C PRO A 9 -5.28 -1.41 -16.12
N VAL A 10 -5.22 -1.32 -17.45
CA VAL A 10 -6.26 -0.70 -18.28
C VAL A 10 -7.62 -1.34 -17.97
N MET A 11 -8.62 -0.50 -17.71
CA MET A 11 -9.98 -0.80 -17.22
C MET A 11 -10.74 -1.91 -17.97
N ASN A 12 -10.28 -2.32 -19.16
CA ASN A 12 -10.90 -3.32 -20.04
C ASN A 12 -10.22 -4.70 -20.04
N SER A 13 -9.29 -4.99 -19.12
CA SER A 13 -8.78 -6.35 -18.95
C SER A 13 -9.72 -7.17 -18.05
N GLY A 14 -9.94 -8.45 -18.36
CA GLY A 14 -10.71 -9.36 -17.51
C GLY A 14 -10.17 -9.53 -16.08
N LYS A 15 -9.00 -8.95 -15.78
CA LYS A 15 -8.33 -8.95 -14.47
C LYS A 15 -8.58 -7.68 -13.65
N TYR A 16 -9.22 -6.65 -14.21
CA TYR A 16 -9.44 -5.37 -13.52
C TYR A 16 -10.27 -5.53 -12.24
N SER A 17 -11.26 -6.43 -12.23
CA SER A 17 -12.08 -6.69 -11.03
C SER A 17 -11.25 -7.23 -9.88
N SER A 18 -10.40 -8.22 -10.14
CA SER A 18 -9.50 -8.80 -9.12
C SER A 18 -8.48 -7.76 -8.63
N TRP A 19 -7.87 -7.02 -9.55
CA TRP A 19 -6.92 -5.96 -9.19
C TRP A 19 -7.57 -4.87 -8.31
N LYS A 20 -8.81 -4.48 -8.61
CA LYS A 20 -9.55 -3.48 -7.81
C LYS A 20 -9.87 -4.00 -6.41
N GLU A 21 -10.21 -5.29 -6.30
CA GLU A 21 -10.47 -5.93 -5.01
C GLU A 21 -9.18 -5.99 -4.16
N ASP A 22 -8.08 -6.44 -4.74
CA ASP A 22 -6.76 -6.46 -4.11
C ASP A 22 -6.32 -5.04 -3.68
N ASN A 23 -6.50 -4.05 -4.56
CA ASN A 23 -6.21 -2.65 -4.26
C ASN A 23 -7.02 -2.15 -3.04
N ASN A 24 -8.32 -2.45 -2.96
CA ASN A 24 -9.17 -2.03 -1.85
C ASN A 24 -8.78 -2.71 -0.52
N ILE A 25 -8.36 -3.98 -0.58
CA ILE A 25 -7.85 -4.72 0.59
C ILE A 25 -6.59 -4.03 1.13
N VAL A 26 -5.63 -3.73 0.24
CA VAL A 26 -4.39 -3.07 0.65
C VAL A 26 -4.65 -1.66 1.17
N MET A 27 -5.55 -0.89 0.54
CA MET A 27 -5.98 0.42 1.07
C MET A 27 -6.53 0.30 2.50
N SER A 28 -7.35 -0.71 2.77
CA SER A 28 -7.88 -0.95 4.12
C SER A 28 -6.77 -1.27 5.12
N TRP A 29 -5.76 -2.07 4.74
CA TRP A 29 -4.61 -2.33 5.61
C TRP A 29 -3.78 -1.08 5.88
N ILE A 30 -3.55 -0.24 4.86
CA ILE A 30 -2.85 1.04 5.02
C ILE A 30 -3.63 1.94 5.98
N MET A 31 -4.94 2.13 5.75
CA MET A 31 -5.78 2.99 6.58
C MET A 31 -5.83 2.55 8.05
N ASN A 32 -5.78 1.24 8.30
CA ASN A 32 -5.77 0.66 9.64
C ASN A 32 -4.38 0.64 10.32
N SER A 33 -3.29 0.80 9.55
CA SER A 33 -1.92 0.73 10.08
C SER A 33 -1.33 2.10 10.42
N VAL A 34 -1.92 3.18 9.90
CA VAL A 34 -1.47 4.54 10.17
C VAL A 34 -2.25 5.18 11.33
N GLN A 35 -1.68 6.23 11.92
CA GLN A 35 -2.36 6.96 12.99
C GLN A 35 -3.52 7.80 12.41
N PRO A 36 -4.59 8.07 13.17
CA PRO A 36 -5.80 8.73 12.65
C PRO A 36 -5.55 10.06 11.91
N GLN A 37 -4.57 10.84 12.37
CA GLN A 37 -4.18 12.09 11.72
C GLN A 37 -3.49 11.90 10.37
N ILE A 38 -2.92 10.72 10.11
CA ILE A 38 -2.35 10.34 8.82
C ILE A 38 -3.45 9.76 7.93
N THR A 39 -4.38 8.97 8.49
CA THR A 39 -5.56 8.44 7.80
C THR A 39 -6.33 9.55 7.10
N SER A 40 -6.55 10.69 7.76
CA SER A 40 -7.24 11.85 7.15
C SER A 40 -6.49 12.48 5.97
N ILE A 41 -5.17 12.34 5.93
CA ILE A 41 -4.33 12.90 4.84
C ILE A 41 -4.40 11.99 3.62
N ILE A 42 -4.48 10.68 3.82
CA ILE A 42 -4.49 9.70 2.74
C ILE A 42 -5.89 9.28 2.27
N ALA A 43 -6.95 9.73 2.95
CA ALA A 43 -8.33 9.34 2.68
C ALA A 43 -8.84 9.70 1.27
N ASP A 44 -8.26 10.74 0.65
CA ASP A 44 -8.66 11.21 -0.68
C ASP A 44 -7.98 10.43 -1.84
N TYR A 45 -7.05 9.52 -1.54
CA TYR A 45 -6.39 8.71 -2.56
C TYR A 45 -7.27 7.56 -3.05
N THR A 46 -7.19 7.29 -4.36
CA THR A 46 -8.05 6.30 -5.04
C THR A 46 -7.39 4.93 -5.22
N SER A 47 -6.08 4.83 -5.00
CA SER A 47 -5.36 3.55 -5.04
C SER A 47 -4.37 3.38 -3.88
N ALA A 48 -4.15 2.13 -3.48
CA ALA A 48 -3.18 1.75 -2.47
C ALA A 48 -1.78 2.24 -2.84
N LYS A 49 -1.46 2.24 -4.14
CA LYS A 49 -0.20 2.76 -4.66
C LYS A 49 -0.01 4.24 -4.34
N GLN A 50 -1.02 5.07 -4.58
CA GLN A 50 -0.96 6.51 -4.27
C GLN A 50 -0.78 6.75 -2.77
N MET A 51 -1.53 6.03 -1.92
CA MET A 51 -1.37 6.10 -0.47
C MET A 51 0.06 5.73 -0.05
N TRP A 52 0.58 4.62 -0.58
CA TRP A 52 1.91 4.12 -0.28
C TRP A 52 3.03 5.07 -0.75
N ASP A 53 2.93 5.59 -1.98
CA ASP A 53 3.91 6.53 -2.53
C ASP A 53 3.97 7.81 -1.72
N PHE A 54 2.82 8.34 -1.29
CA PHE A 54 2.75 9.51 -0.39
C PHE A 54 3.40 9.23 0.97
N LEU A 55 3.05 8.10 1.60
CA LEU A 55 3.62 7.72 2.89
C LEU A 55 5.13 7.51 2.80
N LYS A 56 5.59 6.87 1.73
CA LYS A 56 7.01 6.71 1.43
C LYS A 56 7.66 8.08 1.26
N GLN A 57 7.16 8.96 0.41
CA GLN A 57 7.77 10.29 0.22
C GLN A 57 7.82 11.11 1.53
N THR A 58 6.77 11.05 2.33
CA THR A 58 6.62 11.89 3.53
C THR A 58 7.37 11.34 4.74
N TYR A 59 7.43 10.01 4.88
CA TYR A 59 7.91 9.33 6.09
C TYR A 59 9.05 8.34 5.85
N SER A 60 9.60 8.26 4.63
CA SER A 60 10.83 7.54 4.29
C SER A 60 12.06 8.21 4.90
N ASN A 61 12.10 8.33 6.22
CA ASN A 61 13.37 8.28 6.92
C ASN A 61 13.87 6.83 6.83
N GLU A 62 15.16 6.62 6.55
CA GLU A 62 15.74 5.27 6.39
C GLU A 62 15.41 4.32 7.55
N LYS A 63 15.30 4.88 8.76
CA LYS A 63 14.96 4.14 9.98
C LYS A 63 13.51 3.63 10.02
N ASN A 64 12.57 4.28 9.34
CA ASN A 64 11.17 3.85 9.24
C ASN A 64 10.97 2.81 8.15
N VAL A 65 11.62 3.00 6.99
CA VAL A 65 11.61 2.02 5.89
C VAL A 65 12.15 0.67 6.36
N SER A 66 13.26 0.67 7.10
CA SER A 66 13.86 -0.56 7.63
C SER A 66 12.93 -1.30 8.59
N LYS A 67 12.09 -0.60 9.36
CA LYS A 67 11.10 -1.23 10.26
C LYS A 67 9.90 -1.79 9.51
N ILE A 68 9.40 -1.07 8.49
CA ILE A 68 8.28 -1.56 7.69
C ILE A 68 8.69 -2.81 6.91
N LEU A 69 9.88 -2.81 6.31
CA LEU A 69 10.43 -3.99 5.64
C LEU A 69 10.54 -5.18 6.59
N GLN A 70 11.02 -4.95 7.82
CA GLN A 70 11.14 -6.00 8.84
C GLN A 70 9.77 -6.59 9.23
N VAL A 71 8.74 -5.75 9.40
CA VAL A 71 7.38 -6.21 9.71
C VAL A 71 6.75 -6.97 8.54
N VAL A 72 6.98 -6.52 7.29
CA VAL A 72 6.52 -7.23 6.09
C VAL A 72 7.19 -8.60 5.97
N GLU A 73 8.49 -8.68 6.27
CA GLU A 73 9.27 -9.92 6.24
C GLU A 73 8.80 -10.91 7.32
N GLU A 74 8.46 -10.42 8.52
CA GLU A 74 7.86 -11.24 9.59
C GLU A 74 6.48 -11.79 9.18
N LEU A 75 5.64 -10.99 8.51
CA LEU A 75 4.33 -11.44 8.02
C LEU A 75 4.44 -12.49 6.91
N LEU A 76 5.41 -12.35 5.99
CA LEU A 76 5.66 -13.31 4.92
C LEU A 76 6.26 -14.62 5.43
N ASN A 77 7.02 -14.59 6.54
CA ASN A 77 7.59 -15.78 7.16
C ASN A 77 6.57 -16.56 8.03
N LEU A 78 5.39 -15.99 8.27
CA LEU A 78 4.29 -16.60 9.03
C LEU A 78 3.21 -17.24 8.13
N SER A 79 3.28 -17.05 6.81
CA SER A 79 2.40 -17.71 5.81
C SER A 79 3.04 -18.97 5.24
#